data_AF-C3KQR2-F1
#
_entry.id   AF-C3KQR2-F1
#
_cell.length_a   1.000
_cell.length_b   1.000
_cell.length_c   1.000
_cell.angle_alpha   90.00
_cell.angle_beta   90.00
_cell.angle_gamma   90.00
#
_symmetry.space_group_name_H-M   'P 1'
#
loop_
_entity.id
_entity.type
_entity.pdbx_description
1 polymer ?
#
loop_
_entity_poly.entity_id
_entity_poly.type
_entity_poly.pdbx_seq_one_letter_code
_entity_poly.pdbx_strand_id
1 'polypeptide(L)'
;MCQGESLTFYTYARVDEGRDDRWAYTGIPDFFFCDEDGAREALCELRGDVESEDDEWLPMQLEKIETLPISTESILALLNDGVGAFVKSYEIVEVIG
;
A
#
# COMPACT_ATOMS: atom_id res chain seq x y z
N MET A 1 -14.13 -7.85 25.97
CA MET A 1 -13.88 -7.43 24.57
C MET A 1 -12.37 -7.39 24.40
N CYS A 2 -11.75 -8.39 23.78
CA CYS A 2 -10.33 -8.30 23.44
C CYS A 2 -10.25 -7.35 22.24
N GLN A 3 -9.83 -6.11 22.47
CA GLN A 3 -9.48 -5.22 21.38
C GLN A 3 -8.27 -5.84 20.69
N GLY A 4 -8.44 -6.31 19.45
CA GLY A 4 -7.31 -6.75 18.63
C GLY A 4 -6.33 -5.60 18.45
N GLU A 5 -5.05 -5.91 18.28
CA GLU A 5 -4.05 -4.89 17.97
C GLU A 5 -4.25 -4.41 16.52
N SER A 6 -4.16 -3.09 16.30
CA SER A 6 -4.02 -2.55 14.94
C SER A 6 -2.63 -2.86 14.42
N LEU A 7 -2.53 -3.23 13.16
CA LEU A 7 -1.26 -3.51 12.51
C LEU A 7 -0.89 -2.35 11.57
N THR A 8 0.42 -2.12 11.42
CA THR A 8 0.95 -1.15 10.45
C THR A 8 1.61 -1.92 9.32
N PHE A 9 1.31 -1.51 8.08
CA PHE A 9 1.95 -2.02 6.88
C PHE A 9 2.39 -0.88 5.97
N TYR A 10 3.28 -1.20 5.05
CA TYR A 10 3.78 -0.29 4.04
C TYR A 10 3.49 -0.85 2.65
N THR A 11 3.29 0.03 1.69
CA THR A 11 3.09 -0.31 0.28
C THR A 11 3.64 0.83 -0.57
N TYR A 12 3.68 0.65 -1.88
CA TYR A 12 4.03 1.72 -2.80
C TYR A 12 3.00 1.77 -3.93
N ALA A 13 2.81 2.97 -4.48
CA ALA A 13 1.98 3.17 -5.66
C ALA A 13 2.55 4.30 -6.51
N ARG A 14 2.07 4.40 -7.75
CA ARG A 14 2.38 5.56 -8.58
C ARG A 14 1.73 6.81 -7.98
N VAL A 15 2.42 7.94 -8.06
CA VAL A 15 1.80 9.24 -7.77
C VAL A 15 0.67 9.47 -8.78
N ASP A 16 -0.55 9.53 -8.28
CA ASP A 16 -1.75 9.74 -9.08
C ASP A 16 -2.66 10.76 -8.39
N GLU A 17 -2.62 11.99 -8.88
CA GLU A 17 -3.43 13.12 -8.37
C GLU A 17 -4.92 12.97 -8.68
N GLY A 18 -5.30 12.05 -9.58
CA GLY A 18 -6.68 11.81 -10.01
C GLY A 18 -7.33 10.55 -9.42
N ARG A 19 -6.64 9.82 -8.54
CA ARG A 19 -7.14 8.57 -7.97
C ARG A 19 -8.17 8.84 -6.88
N ASP A 20 -9.45 8.92 -7.27
CA ASP A 20 -10.59 9.08 -6.34
C ASP A 20 -10.73 7.92 -5.34
N ASP A 21 -10.31 6.71 -5.73
CA ASP A 21 -10.31 5.53 -4.86
C ASP A 21 -8.96 4.79 -4.90
N ARG A 22 -8.14 5.01 -3.86
CA ARG A 22 -6.84 4.34 -3.68
C ARG A 22 -6.98 2.82 -3.55
N TRP A 23 -8.10 2.32 -3.03
CA TRP A 23 -8.25 0.91 -2.68
C TRP A 23 -9.13 0.13 -3.66
N ALA A 24 -9.68 0.81 -4.67
CA ALA A 24 -10.35 0.16 -5.79
C ALA A 24 -9.41 -0.87 -6.45
N TYR A 25 -9.93 -2.07 -6.67
CA TYR A 25 -9.21 -3.11 -7.38
C TYR A 25 -9.07 -2.73 -8.86
N THR A 26 -7.83 -2.44 -9.29
CA THR A 26 -7.51 -2.03 -10.67
C THR A 26 -7.12 -3.22 -11.56
N GLY A 27 -7.17 -4.46 -11.03
CA GLY A 27 -6.63 -5.65 -11.71
C GLY A 27 -5.14 -5.90 -11.42
N ILE A 28 -4.45 -4.91 -10.84
CA ILE A 28 -3.05 -5.01 -10.43
C ILE A 28 -2.99 -5.13 -8.90
N PRO A 29 -2.39 -6.20 -8.35
CA PRO A 29 -2.27 -6.33 -6.91
C PRO A 29 -1.27 -5.32 -6.34
N ASP A 30 -1.60 -4.73 -5.20
CA ASP A 30 -0.65 -3.99 -4.37
C ASP A 30 0.26 -4.97 -3.59
N PHE A 31 1.51 -4.60 -3.38
CA PHE A 31 2.44 -5.33 -2.51
C PHE A 31 2.49 -4.68 -1.13
N PHE A 32 2.34 -5.48 -0.07
CA PHE A 32 2.36 -5.00 1.31
C PHE A 32 3.55 -5.56 2.07
N PHE A 33 4.15 -4.72 2.92
CA PHE A 33 5.37 -4.99 3.68
C PHE A 33 5.14 -4.68 5.16
N CYS A 34 5.86 -5.37 6.05
CA CYS A 34 5.77 -5.17 7.50
C CYS A 34 6.50 -3.92 7.98
N ASP A 35 7.45 -3.41 7.18
CA ASP A 35 8.31 -2.30 7.51
C ASP A 35 8.60 -1.42 6.29
N GLU A 36 9.00 -0.18 6.58
CA GLU A 36 9.24 0.86 5.59
C GLU A 36 10.44 0.53 4.69
N ASP A 37 11.49 -0.06 5.27
CA ASP A 37 12.72 -0.38 4.57
C ASP A 37 12.51 -1.46 3.51
N GLY A 38 11.75 -2.51 3.82
CA GLY A 38 11.40 -3.55 2.83
C GLY A 38 10.58 -3.01 1.66
N ALA A 39 9.64 -2.09 1.94
CA ALA A 39 8.86 -1.44 0.88
C ALA A 39 9.74 -0.50 0.01
N ARG A 40 10.68 0.20 0.64
CA ARG A 40 11.66 1.06 -0.06
C ARG A 40 12.63 0.25 -0.91
N GLU A 41 13.14 -0.86 -0.39
CA GLU A 41 14.03 -1.77 -1.11
C GLU A 41 13.33 -2.31 -2.36
N ALA A 42 12.10 -2.81 -2.22
CA ALA A 42 11.31 -3.28 -3.36
C ALA A 42 11.05 -2.18 -4.40
N LEU A 43 10.85 -0.94 -3.97
CA LEU A 43 10.67 0.20 -4.88
C LEU A 43 11.97 0.56 -5.62
N CYS A 44 13.12 0.46 -4.96
CA CYS A 44 14.43 0.63 -5.58
C CYS A 44 14.72 -0.48 -6.61
N GLU A 45 14.36 -1.73 -6.31
CA GLU A 45 14.47 -2.85 -7.26
C GLU A 45 13.59 -2.61 -8.50
N LEU A 46 12.32 -2.23 -8.28
CA LEU A 46 11.41 -1.89 -9.38
C LEU A 46 11.94 -0.77 -10.26
N ARG A 47 12.56 0.26 -9.66
CA ARG A 47 13.22 1.33 -10.41
C ARG A 47 14.36 0.82 -11.28
N GLY A 48 15.22 -0.02 -10.69
CA GLY A 48 16.33 -0.65 -11.42
C GLY A 48 15.85 -1.46 -12.63
N ASP A 49 14.77 -2.21 -12.48
CA ASP A 49 14.16 -2.98 -13.56
C ASP A 49 13.65 -2.09 -14.69
N VAL A 50 12.85 -1.05 -14.37
CA VAL A 50 12.31 -0.08 -15.35
C VAL A 50 13.44 0.62 -16.11
N GLU A 51 14.44 1.14 -15.38
CA GLU A 51 15.58 1.83 -15.99
C GLU A 51 16.43 0.89 -16.86
N SER A 52 16.46 -0.42 -16.56
CA SER A 52 17.17 -1.42 -17.35
C SER A 52 16.48 -1.79 -18.67
N GLU A 53 15.17 -1.57 -18.76
CA GLU A 53 14.37 -1.79 -19.97
C GLU A 53 14.29 -0.53 -20.86
N ASP A 54 15.09 0.52 -20.54
CA ASP A 54 15.07 1.84 -21.19
C ASP A 54 13.69 2.54 -21.10
N ASP A 55 12.85 2.15 -20.13
CA ASP A 55 11.56 2.79 -19.85
C ASP A 55 11.71 4.00 -18.90
N GLU A 56 10.77 4.94 -18.99
CA GLU A 56 10.78 6.14 -18.14
C GLU A 56 10.29 5.81 -16.72
N TRP A 57 11.13 6.06 -15.72
CA TRP A 57 10.72 6.02 -14.32
C TRP A 57 9.72 7.14 -14.03
N LEU A 58 8.57 6.75 -13.50
CA LEU A 58 7.51 7.67 -13.10
C LEU A 58 7.55 7.83 -11.58
N PRO A 59 7.23 9.03 -11.05
CA PRO A 59 7.22 9.23 -9.61
C PRO A 59 6.32 8.22 -8.88
N MET A 60 6.90 7.58 -7.88
CA MET A 60 6.23 6.61 -7.02
C MET A 60 6.18 7.17 -5.60
N GLN A 61 5.18 6.78 -4.84
CA GLN A 61 5.03 7.17 -3.44
C GLN A 61 5.07 5.93 -2.55
N LEU A 62 5.78 6.07 -1.44
CA LEU A 62 5.77 5.12 -0.35
C LEU A 62 4.62 5.47 0.59
N GLU A 63 3.82 4.48 0.92
CA GLU A 63 2.58 4.64 1.66
C GLU A 63 2.62 3.79 2.92
N LYS A 64 2.04 4.32 3.99
CA LYS A 64 1.85 3.64 5.26
C LYS A 64 0.36 3.50 5.52
N ILE A 65 -0.05 2.31 5.92
CA ILE A 65 -1.41 2.03 6.35
C ILE A 65 -1.42 1.49 7.77
N GLU A 66 -2.47 1.87 8.49
CA GLU A 66 -2.85 1.25 9.75
C GLU A 66 -4.15 0.49 9.54
N THR A 67 -4.24 -0.74 10.03
CA THR A 67 -5.48 -1.53 9.93
C THR A 67 -6.45 -1.17 11.05
N LEU A 68 -7.73 -1.47 10.82
CA LEU A 68 -8.65 -1.70 11.92
C LEU A 68 -8.10 -2.81 12.84
N PRO A 69 -8.43 -2.78 14.15
CA PRO A 69 -8.15 -3.87 15.08
C PRO A 69 -8.50 -5.24 14.50
N ILE A 70 -7.57 -6.19 14.54
CA ILE A 70 -7.82 -7.53 13.99
C ILE A 70 -8.96 -8.20 14.74
N SER A 71 -10.06 -8.43 14.03
CA SER A 71 -11.29 -9.03 14.52
C SER A 71 -11.96 -9.82 13.40
N THR A 72 -12.91 -10.70 13.75
CA THR A 72 -13.69 -11.42 12.73
C THR A 72 -14.43 -10.44 11.81
N GLU A 73 -14.95 -9.34 12.34
CA GLU A 73 -15.67 -8.32 11.57
C GLU A 73 -14.75 -7.59 10.58
N SER A 74 -13.56 -7.17 11.02
CA SER A 74 -12.60 -6.49 10.15
C SER A 74 -12.06 -7.41 9.05
N ILE A 75 -11.84 -8.69 9.34
CA ILE A 75 -11.44 -9.67 8.33
C ILE A 75 -12.57 -9.95 7.34
N LEU A 76 -13.83 -10.02 7.79
CA LEU A 76 -14.97 -10.15 6.89
C LEU A 76 -15.10 -8.93 5.95
N ALA A 77 -14.87 -7.72 6.45
CA ALA A 77 -14.84 -6.51 5.63
C ALA A 77 -13.71 -6.57 4.59
N LEU A 78 -12.50 -7.00 4.99
CA LEU A 78 -11.39 -7.19 4.05
C LEU A 78 -11.74 -8.16 2.91
N LEU A 79 -12.39 -9.28 3.23
CA LEU A 79 -12.71 -10.32 2.25
C LEU A 79 -13.86 -9.94 1.31
N ASN A 80 -14.85 -9.19 1.79
CA ASN A 80 -16.03 -8.83 1.00
C ASN A 80 -15.86 -7.49 0.26
N ASP A 81 -15.24 -6.51 0.91
CA ASP A 81 -15.19 -5.11 0.46
C ASP A 81 -13.76 -4.65 0.11
N GLY A 82 -12.74 -5.48 0.38
CA GLY A 82 -11.36 -5.22 0.05
C GLY A 82 -10.60 -4.38 1.07
N VAL A 83 -9.39 -3.95 0.68
CA VAL A 83 -8.42 -3.29 1.58
C VAL A 83 -8.97 -1.98 2.15
N GLY A 84 -9.72 -1.21 1.37
CA GLY A 84 -10.24 0.09 1.82
C GLY A 84 -11.15 0.01 3.04
N ALA A 85 -11.93 -1.06 3.18
CA ALA A 85 -12.79 -1.28 4.35
C ALA A 85 -12.01 -1.75 5.59
N PHE A 86 -10.76 -2.20 5.41
CA PHE A 86 -9.88 -2.70 6.45
C PHE A 86 -8.85 -1.66 6.92
N VAL A 87 -8.61 -0.63 6.12
CA VAL A 87 -7.70 0.48 6.43
C VAL A 87 -8.38 1.49 7.36
N LYS A 88 -7.72 1.75 8.50
CA LYS A 88 -8.12 2.73 9.50
C LYS A 88 -7.51 4.10 9.21
N SER A 89 -6.24 4.14 8.85
CA SER A 89 -5.53 5.36 8.49
C SER A 89 -4.53 5.08 7.38
N TYR A 90 -4.24 6.12 6.60
CA TYR A 90 -3.37 6.08 5.42
C TYR A 90 -2.55 7.36 5.36
N GLU A 91 -1.27 7.22 5.07
CA GLU A 91 -0.29 8.30 5.02
C GLU A 91 0.70 8.07 3.86
N ILE A 92 1.03 9.13 3.12
CA ILE A 92 2.16 9.11 2.18
C ILE A 92 3.41 9.47 2.98
N VAL A 93 4.35 8.53 3.06
CA VAL A 93 5.60 8.67 3.84
C VAL A 93 6.65 9.42 3.03
N GLU A 94 6.78 9.08 1.75
CA GLU A 94 7.83 9.59 0.87
C GLU A 94 7.35 9.58 -0.58
N VAL A 95 7.82 10.53 -1.38
CA VAL A 95 7.66 10.51 -2.85
C VAL A 95 9.05 10.40 -3.46
N ILE A 96 9.24 9.37 -4.28
CA ILE A 96 10.52 9.05 -4.95
C ILE A 96 10.36 9.31 -6.45
N GLY A 97 11.18 10.24 -6.96
CA GLY A 97 11.27 10.60 -8.38
C GLY A 97 12.60 10.30 -9.03
#